data_AF-A0A1I6AN53-F1
#
_entry.id   AF-A0A1I6AN53-F1
#
_cell.length_a   1.000
_cell.length_b   1.000
_cell.length_c   1.000
_cell.angle_alpha   90.00
_cell.angle_beta   90.00
_cell.angle_gamma   90.00
#
_symmetry.space_group_name_H-M   'P 1'
#
loop_
_entity.id
_entity.type
_entity.pdbx_description
1 polymer ?
#
loop_
_entity_poly.entity_id
_entity_poly.type
_entity_poly.pdbx_seq_one_letter_code
_entity_poly.pdbx_strand_id
1 'polypeptide(L)'
;MWAHGGGRGGKLHGLAEHLRSTAELARRFAEPFGAGELAEALGLFHDAGKAWGEWQAGLLRVAGTDRPVGNPHKELGAWLLADRVDVAALAVVGHHGGLTSVAALSELVDGDPRPEWAEATARFLEVVPEAKRILDGPDLVPAAWRGDRHLCDLGLRMVFSALVDADHLDTGAFRRGWAEPRVADPVDMAVLVSRFERRRQEWLAQQAQTKSPSSSSDVAGVRTEVYRAAVVAAAREPGVFRLTAPTGSGKTIAAAGFALHHARQHGQSRAVVAVPFTTITEQNAQVYRNLLQPEGVDEPPVAAVHRSICRQTLSSTRNGSHWIGAAVFPSSARPGLPVFKGSNPDTPRSGREPRCGHAVRASFLRAAQQYRQIQYESSPCRATGTTDSRRRRRGDGQSGQAVQPQGMRTSPQRHGITAPIPASPHPGGSGYLGLRDSTGG
;
A
#
# COMPACT_ATOMS: atom_id res chain seq x y z
N MET A 1 -0.02 23.44 -28.77
CA MET A 1 1.01 22.44 -28.37
C MET A 1 0.28 21.29 -27.68
N TRP A 2 0.71 20.06 -27.92
CA TRP A 2 -0.07 18.86 -27.61
C TRP A 2 0.73 17.87 -26.75
N ALA A 3 0.09 17.25 -25.76
CA ALA A 3 0.67 16.16 -24.96
C ALA A 3 0.48 14.80 -25.63
N HIS A 4 -0.69 14.57 -26.22
CA HIS A 4 -1.11 13.28 -26.75
C HIS A 4 -1.91 13.46 -28.04
N GLY A 5 -1.89 12.42 -28.89
CA GLY A 5 -2.74 12.32 -30.08
C GLY A 5 -3.59 11.05 -30.05
N GLY A 6 -4.53 10.95 -30.99
CA GLY A 6 -5.36 9.74 -31.14
C GLY A 6 -6.51 9.63 -30.13
N GLY A 7 -7.02 10.76 -29.63
CA GLY A 7 -8.28 10.78 -28.88
C GLY A 7 -9.47 10.37 -29.76
N ARG A 8 -10.65 10.16 -29.15
CA ARG A 8 -11.88 9.81 -29.88
C ARG A 8 -12.12 10.79 -31.05
N GLY A 9 -12.17 10.27 -32.27
CA GLY A 9 -12.31 11.08 -33.49
C GLY A 9 -11.04 11.79 -33.96
N GLY A 10 -9.85 11.32 -33.56
CA GLY A 10 -8.56 11.91 -33.99
C GLY A 10 -8.18 13.18 -33.25
N LYS A 11 -8.83 13.49 -32.12
CA LYS A 11 -8.53 14.68 -31.32
C LYS A 11 -7.10 14.64 -30.76
N LEU A 12 -6.58 15.83 -30.47
CA LEU A 12 -5.30 16.07 -29.79
C LEU A 12 -5.57 16.59 -28.38
N HIS A 13 -4.73 16.21 -27.42
CA HIS A 13 -4.80 16.67 -26.04
C HIS A 13 -3.82 17.83 -25.84
N GLY A 14 -4.28 18.98 -25.35
CA GLY A 14 -3.41 20.14 -25.11
C GLY A 14 -2.33 19.84 -24.08
N LEU A 15 -1.09 20.30 -24.33
CA LEU A 15 0.01 20.05 -23.38
C LEU A 15 -0.24 20.72 -22.03
N ALA A 16 -0.60 22.00 -22.02
CA ALA A 16 -0.82 22.74 -20.78
C ALA A 16 -2.04 22.23 -19.99
N GLU A 17 -3.08 21.76 -20.68
CA GLU A 17 -4.25 21.13 -20.07
C GLU A 17 -3.86 19.82 -19.36
N HIS A 18 -3.18 18.93 -20.08
CA HIS A 18 -2.68 17.66 -19.55
C HIS A 18 -1.78 17.85 -18.32
N LEU A 19 -0.82 18.78 -18.39
CA LEU A 19 0.12 19.02 -17.31
C LEU A 19 -0.55 19.58 -16.06
N ARG A 20 -1.50 20.51 -16.20
CA ARG A 20 -2.26 21.07 -15.07
C ARG A 20 -3.17 20.02 -14.43
N SER A 21 -3.90 19.26 -15.25
CA SER A 21 -4.76 18.17 -14.78
C SER A 21 -3.96 17.11 -14.03
N THR A 22 -2.81 16.70 -14.57
CA THR A 22 -1.90 15.75 -13.93
C THR A 22 -1.34 16.32 -12.62
N ALA A 23 -0.92 17.58 -12.59
CA ALA A 23 -0.41 18.25 -11.40
C ALA A 23 -1.46 18.32 -10.28
N GLU A 24 -2.70 18.71 -10.61
CA GLU A 24 -3.80 18.81 -9.64
C GLU A 24 -4.15 17.43 -9.05
N LEU A 25 -4.25 16.40 -9.88
CA LEU A 25 -4.50 15.03 -9.41
C LEU A 25 -3.34 14.50 -8.56
N ALA A 26 -2.10 14.68 -8.99
CA ALA A 26 -0.91 14.24 -8.26
C ALA A 26 -0.85 14.93 -6.88
N ARG A 27 -1.13 16.24 -6.81
CA ARG A 27 -1.28 16.98 -5.56
C ARG A 27 -2.34 16.35 -4.66
N ARG A 28 -3.55 16.16 -5.18
CA ARG A 28 -4.68 15.57 -4.43
C ARG A 28 -4.34 14.19 -3.87
N PHE A 29 -3.62 13.36 -4.63
CA PHE A 29 -3.21 12.03 -4.18
C PHE A 29 -2.09 12.06 -3.14
N ALA A 30 -1.23 13.08 -3.16
CA ALA A 30 -0.09 13.21 -2.27
C ALA A 30 -0.37 14.02 -0.99
N GLU A 31 -1.45 14.81 -0.97
CA GLU A 31 -1.89 15.59 0.19
C GLU A 31 -1.98 14.78 1.50
N PRO A 32 -2.57 13.56 1.52
CA PRO A 32 -2.74 12.80 2.76
C PRO A 32 -1.44 12.39 3.46
N PHE A 33 -0.29 12.43 2.76
CA PHE A 33 1.02 12.14 3.32
C PHE A 33 1.99 13.33 3.24
N GLY A 34 1.45 14.54 3.07
CA GLY A 34 2.19 15.80 3.19
C GLY A 34 3.16 16.10 2.04
N ALA A 35 2.94 15.52 0.85
CA ALA A 35 3.79 15.74 -0.32
C ALA A 35 3.01 16.34 -1.51
N GLY A 36 1.92 17.06 -1.23
CA GLY A 36 1.05 17.67 -2.25
C GLY A 36 1.81 18.59 -3.21
N GLU A 37 2.54 19.57 -2.69
CA GLU A 37 3.29 20.55 -3.51
C GLU A 37 4.40 19.88 -4.33
N LEU A 38 5.10 18.90 -3.74
CA LEU A 38 6.09 18.10 -4.45
C LEU A 38 5.45 17.35 -5.64
N ALA A 39 4.35 16.64 -5.40
CA ALA A 39 3.67 15.87 -6.44
C ALA A 39 3.06 16.76 -7.52
N GLU A 40 2.56 17.94 -7.16
CA GLU A 40 2.08 18.95 -8.09
C GLU A 40 3.19 19.38 -9.06
N ALA A 41 4.36 19.75 -8.51
CA ALA A 41 5.51 20.13 -9.32
C ALA A 41 5.96 18.99 -10.24
N LEU A 42 6.07 17.76 -9.72
CA LEU A 42 6.40 16.61 -10.55
C LEU A 42 5.39 16.41 -11.69
N GLY A 43 4.09 16.54 -11.42
CA GLY A 43 3.03 16.45 -12.42
C GLY A 43 3.09 17.54 -13.49
N LEU A 44 3.39 18.78 -13.10
CA LEU A 44 3.44 19.91 -14.02
C LEU A 44 4.64 19.85 -14.98
N PHE A 45 5.73 19.18 -14.58
CA PHE A 45 6.97 19.12 -15.35
C PHE A 45 7.25 17.77 -16.03
N HIS A 46 6.51 16.70 -15.68
CA HIS A 46 6.88 15.34 -16.11
C HIS A 46 7.07 15.17 -17.62
N ASP A 47 6.30 15.94 -18.39
CA ASP A 47 6.22 15.93 -19.85
C ASP A 47 6.75 17.23 -20.49
N ALA A 48 7.51 18.05 -19.76
CA ALA A 48 8.02 19.34 -20.25
C ALA A 48 8.78 19.22 -21.58
N GLY A 49 9.51 18.12 -21.80
CA GLY A 49 10.24 17.89 -23.06
C GLY A 49 9.35 17.72 -24.28
N LYS A 50 8.04 17.45 -24.11
CA LYS A 50 7.07 17.45 -25.22
C LYS A 50 6.94 18.82 -25.87
N ALA A 51 7.36 19.90 -25.20
CA ALA A 51 7.32 21.25 -25.76
C ALA A 51 8.31 21.48 -26.91
N TRP A 52 9.31 20.60 -27.07
CA TRP A 52 10.28 20.66 -28.16
C TRP A 52 9.61 20.60 -29.54
N GLY A 53 9.99 21.50 -30.45
CA GLY A 53 9.43 21.60 -31.80
C GLY A 53 9.48 20.28 -32.58
N GLU A 54 10.61 19.56 -32.55
CA GLU A 54 10.73 18.29 -33.27
C GLU A 54 9.86 17.19 -32.66
N TRP A 55 9.69 17.18 -31.33
CA TRP A 55 8.77 16.26 -30.67
C TRP A 55 7.32 16.53 -31.11
N GLN A 56 6.91 17.80 -31.16
CA GLN A 56 5.58 18.21 -31.64
C GLN A 56 5.35 17.82 -33.11
N ALA A 57 6.34 18.05 -33.98
CA ALA A 57 6.28 17.62 -35.37
C ALA A 57 6.16 16.09 -35.48
N GLY A 58 6.94 15.36 -34.68
CA GLY A 58 6.87 13.90 -34.55
C GLY A 58 5.49 13.40 -34.14
N LEU A 59 4.87 14.02 -33.14
CA LEU A 59 3.52 13.68 -32.70
C LEU A 59 2.50 13.83 -33.84
N LEU A 60 2.55 14.92 -34.60
CA LEU A 60 1.64 15.13 -35.74
C LEU A 60 1.84 14.10 -36.86
N ARG A 61 3.08 13.64 -37.08
CA ARG A 61 3.38 12.57 -38.07
C ARG A 61 2.82 11.20 -37.67
N VAL A 62 2.69 10.93 -36.37
CA VAL A 62 2.19 9.63 -35.86
C VAL A 62 0.77 9.70 -35.32
N ALA A 63 0.16 10.89 -35.29
CA ALA A 63 -1.21 11.09 -34.81
C ALA A 63 -2.19 10.19 -35.58
N GLY A 64 -3.01 9.44 -34.83
CA GLY A 64 -3.94 8.46 -35.41
C GLY A 64 -3.32 7.10 -35.73
N THR A 65 -2.05 6.88 -35.40
CA THR A 65 -1.38 5.58 -35.47
C THR A 65 -0.97 5.11 -34.08
N ASP A 66 -0.67 3.81 -33.93
CA ASP A 66 -0.12 3.24 -32.69
C ASP A 66 1.41 3.38 -32.57
N ARG A 67 2.04 4.17 -33.44
CA ARG A 67 3.50 4.35 -33.44
C ARG A 67 3.93 5.36 -32.37
N PRO A 68 5.03 5.10 -31.64
CA PRO A 68 5.60 6.07 -30.72
C PRO A 68 6.25 7.25 -31.47
N VAL A 69 6.33 8.42 -30.83
CA VAL A 69 7.03 9.61 -31.37
C VAL A 69 8.54 9.34 -31.52
N GLY A 70 9.12 8.57 -30.58
CA GLY A 70 10.51 8.11 -30.64
C GLY A 70 11.55 9.08 -30.05
N ASN A 71 11.18 10.34 -29.78
CA ASN A 71 12.07 11.35 -29.22
C ASN A 71 12.01 11.36 -27.67
N PRO A 72 13.15 11.51 -26.97
CA PRO A 72 13.16 11.67 -25.51
C PRO A 72 12.41 12.94 -25.08
N HIS A 73 11.62 12.85 -24.02
CA HIS A 73 10.82 13.98 -23.51
C HIS A 73 10.74 14.10 -21.99
N LYS A 74 11.21 13.07 -21.28
CA LYS A 74 11.08 12.92 -19.82
C LYS A 74 12.21 13.57 -19.05
N GLU A 75 13.37 13.73 -19.68
CA GLU A 75 14.60 14.18 -19.02
C GLU A 75 14.58 15.68 -18.70
N LEU A 76 13.96 16.49 -19.56
CA LEU A 76 13.93 17.94 -19.39
C LEU A 76 13.26 18.35 -18.06
N GLY A 77 12.10 17.77 -17.75
CA GLY A 77 11.38 18.08 -16.53
C GLY A 77 12.16 17.74 -15.26
N ALA A 78 12.84 16.60 -15.27
CA ALA A 78 13.69 16.17 -14.16
C ALA A 78 14.90 17.10 -13.98
N TRP A 79 15.54 17.50 -15.08
CA TRP A 79 16.67 18.42 -15.06
C TRP A 79 16.27 19.80 -14.54
N LEU A 80 15.14 20.36 -15.03
CA LEU A 80 14.65 21.67 -14.59
C LEU A 80 14.29 21.70 -13.10
N LEU A 81 13.72 20.63 -12.56
CA LEU A 81 13.26 20.58 -11.18
C LEU A 81 14.31 20.10 -10.16
N ALA A 82 15.47 19.61 -10.60
CA ALA A 82 16.42 18.88 -9.74
C ALA A 82 16.73 19.63 -8.43
N ASP A 83 16.99 20.94 -8.51
CA ASP A 83 17.30 21.79 -7.35
C ASP A 83 16.14 21.96 -6.35
N ARG A 84 14.90 21.66 -6.77
CA ARG A 84 13.69 21.82 -5.94
C ARG A 84 13.16 20.52 -5.39
N VAL A 85 13.48 19.40 -6.02
CA VAL A 85 12.86 18.11 -5.68
C VAL A 85 13.89 17.02 -5.35
N ASP A 86 15.19 17.29 -5.50
CA ASP A 86 16.28 16.35 -5.20
C ASP A 86 16.03 14.99 -5.89
N VAL A 87 16.25 13.88 -5.18
CA VAL A 87 15.99 12.51 -5.65
C VAL A 87 14.56 12.26 -6.12
N ALA A 88 13.58 13.11 -5.77
CA ALA A 88 12.21 12.96 -6.25
C ALA A 88 12.08 13.23 -7.77
N ALA A 89 13.07 13.87 -8.41
CA ALA A 89 13.14 14.00 -9.87
C ALA A 89 13.18 12.62 -10.58
N LEU A 90 13.57 11.55 -9.88
CA LEU A 90 13.46 10.17 -10.37
C LEU A 90 12.03 9.81 -10.78
N ALA A 91 11.02 10.39 -10.12
CA ALA A 91 9.63 10.15 -10.48
C ALA A 91 9.31 10.65 -11.89
N VAL A 92 9.86 11.80 -12.28
CA VAL A 92 9.73 12.35 -13.64
C VAL A 92 10.50 11.52 -14.65
N VAL A 93 11.76 11.14 -14.41
CA VAL A 93 12.50 10.28 -15.34
C VAL A 93 11.84 8.90 -15.53
N GLY A 94 11.18 8.41 -14.48
CA GLY A 94 10.60 7.08 -14.43
C GLY A 94 9.15 6.95 -14.87
N HIS A 95 8.40 8.03 -15.14
CA HIS A 95 6.93 7.99 -15.22
C HIS A 95 6.36 7.02 -16.29
N HIS A 96 7.12 6.69 -17.34
CA HIS A 96 6.75 5.64 -18.32
C HIS A 96 7.48 4.29 -18.15
N GLY A 97 8.60 4.25 -17.41
CA GLY A 97 9.54 3.12 -17.40
C GLY A 97 9.80 2.49 -16.03
N GLY A 98 9.29 3.09 -14.95
CA GLY A 98 9.67 2.76 -13.58
C GLY A 98 10.84 3.61 -13.07
N LEU A 99 10.99 3.64 -11.75
CA LEU A 99 12.09 4.35 -11.09
C LEU A 99 13.45 3.76 -11.50
N THR A 100 14.40 4.64 -11.83
CA THR A 100 15.78 4.30 -12.17
C THR A 100 16.67 4.35 -10.92
N SER A 101 17.96 4.70 -11.08
CA SER A 101 18.91 4.82 -9.98
C SER A 101 19.26 6.28 -9.72
N VAL A 102 19.62 6.60 -8.47
CA VAL A 102 20.14 7.92 -8.09
C VAL A 102 21.39 8.28 -8.90
N ALA A 103 22.23 7.30 -9.24
CA ALA A 103 23.40 7.51 -10.08
C ALA A 103 23.02 8.02 -11.49
N ALA A 104 22.02 7.41 -12.13
CA ALA A 104 21.54 7.85 -13.44
C ALA A 104 20.88 9.24 -13.39
N LEU A 105 20.22 9.60 -12.28
CA LEU A 105 19.72 10.95 -12.08
C LEU A 105 20.87 11.95 -11.91
N SER A 106 21.91 11.60 -11.14
CA SER A 106 23.06 12.49 -10.94
C SER A 106 23.78 12.76 -12.27
N GLU A 107 24.01 11.71 -13.07
CA GLU A 107 24.57 11.86 -14.43
C GLU A 107 23.73 12.75 -15.34
N LEU A 108 22.40 12.70 -15.21
CA LEU A 108 21.49 13.56 -15.98
C LEU A 108 21.56 15.03 -15.54
N VAL A 109 21.63 15.27 -14.23
CA VAL A 109 21.58 16.63 -13.65
C VAL A 109 22.94 17.32 -13.75
N ASP A 110 24.03 16.60 -13.50
CA ASP A 110 25.41 17.12 -13.54
C ASP A 110 25.95 17.24 -14.97
N GLY A 111 25.28 16.62 -15.95
CA GLY A 111 25.66 16.66 -17.35
C GLY A 111 25.34 18.00 -18.03
N ASP A 112 25.99 18.27 -19.16
CA ASP A 112 25.69 19.45 -19.96
C ASP A 112 24.24 19.43 -20.46
N PRO A 113 23.55 20.58 -20.45
CA PRO A 113 22.19 20.67 -20.97
C PRO A 113 22.20 20.34 -22.46
N ARG A 114 21.22 19.54 -22.90
CA ARG A 114 21.10 19.17 -24.30
C ARG A 114 20.72 20.39 -25.15
N PRO A 115 21.23 20.55 -26.38
CA PRO A 115 20.95 21.72 -27.21
C PRO A 115 19.45 22.01 -27.40
N GLU A 116 18.63 20.97 -27.53
CA GLU A 116 17.18 21.08 -27.69
C GLU A 116 16.44 21.59 -26.46
N TRP A 117 17.04 21.51 -25.26
CA TRP A 117 16.38 21.91 -24.02
C TRP A 117 16.17 23.42 -23.89
N ALA A 118 17.02 24.25 -24.50
CA ALA A 118 16.83 25.69 -24.49
C ALA A 118 15.51 26.09 -25.19
N GLU A 119 15.26 25.52 -26.38
CA GLU A 119 14.01 25.73 -27.12
C GLU A 119 12.82 25.15 -26.35
N ALA A 120 12.94 23.90 -25.89
CA ALA A 120 11.87 23.20 -25.21
C ALA A 120 11.46 23.92 -23.91
N THR A 121 12.42 24.42 -23.11
CA THR A 121 12.15 25.20 -21.89
C THR A 121 11.42 26.50 -22.21
N ALA A 122 11.89 27.27 -23.20
CA ALA A 122 11.25 28.53 -23.58
C ALA A 122 9.78 28.31 -23.98
N ARG A 123 9.53 27.31 -24.83
CA ARG A 123 8.20 26.94 -25.29
C ARG A 123 7.31 26.39 -24.17
N PHE A 124 7.87 25.58 -23.27
CA PHE A 124 7.18 25.05 -22.10
C PHE A 124 6.71 26.18 -21.17
N LEU A 125 7.59 27.14 -20.85
CA LEU A 125 7.26 28.27 -20.00
C LEU A 125 6.28 29.25 -20.65
N GLU A 126 6.18 29.27 -21.98
CA GLU A 126 5.15 30.04 -22.70
C GLU A 126 3.75 29.45 -22.47
N VAL A 127 3.60 28.13 -22.50
CA VAL A 127 2.30 27.46 -22.35
C VAL A 127 1.93 27.16 -20.89
N VAL A 128 2.93 27.05 -20.00
CA VAL A 128 2.80 26.86 -18.55
C VAL A 128 3.63 27.93 -17.80
N PRO A 129 3.25 29.21 -17.84
CA PRO A 129 4.01 30.30 -17.21
C PRO A 129 4.10 30.16 -15.68
N GLU A 130 3.12 29.53 -15.05
CA GLU A 130 3.12 29.26 -13.61
C GLU A 130 4.27 28.34 -13.15
N ALA A 131 4.85 27.55 -14.06
CA ALA A 131 6.00 26.69 -13.77
C ALA A 131 7.23 27.50 -13.34
N LYS A 132 7.36 28.75 -13.83
CA LYS A 132 8.46 29.64 -13.42
C LYS A 132 8.46 29.90 -11.91
N ARG A 133 7.28 30.03 -11.28
CA ARG A 133 7.18 30.22 -9.82
C ARG A 133 7.75 29.04 -9.05
N ILE A 134 7.61 27.82 -9.58
CA ILE A 134 8.17 26.61 -8.98
C ILE A 134 9.70 26.61 -9.15
N LEU A 135 10.18 26.97 -10.34
CA LEU A 135 11.62 27.13 -10.63
C LEU A 135 12.30 28.29 -9.89
N ASP A 136 11.55 29.22 -9.31
CA ASP A 136 12.05 30.32 -8.49
C ASP A 136 11.72 30.12 -6.99
N GLY A 137 10.96 29.07 -6.64
CA GLY A 137 10.45 28.79 -5.30
C GLY A 137 11.42 28.02 -4.38
N PRO A 138 10.99 27.65 -3.16
CA PRO A 138 11.81 26.88 -2.24
C PRO A 138 11.94 25.40 -2.66
N ASP A 139 12.76 24.68 -1.91
CA ASP A 139 12.82 23.21 -1.95
C ASP A 139 11.46 22.62 -1.51
N LEU A 140 10.97 21.65 -2.29
CA LEU A 140 9.66 21.01 -2.15
C LEU A 140 9.72 19.65 -1.47
N VAL A 141 10.91 19.12 -1.17
CA VAL A 141 11.06 17.85 -0.46
C VAL A 141 10.58 18.05 0.99
N PRO A 142 9.57 17.29 1.46
CA PRO A 142 9.05 17.41 2.81
C PRO A 142 10.17 17.31 3.86
N ALA A 143 10.21 18.25 4.80
CA ALA A 143 11.26 18.31 5.81
C ALA A 143 11.37 17.00 6.62
N ALA A 144 10.25 16.33 6.86
CA ALA A 144 10.19 15.05 7.57
C ALA A 144 10.91 13.90 6.84
N TRP A 145 11.14 14.01 5.53
CA TRP A 145 11.86 13.00 4.75
C TRP A 145 13.38 13.21 4.84
N ARG A 146 13.82 14.42 5.19
CA ARG A 146 15.23 14.75 5.27
C ARG A 146 15.85 14.05 6.48
N GLY A 147 17.00 13.41 6.27
CA GLY A 147 17.72 12.70 7.33
C GLY A 147 17.21 11.29 7.64
N ASP A 148 16.04 10.89 7.13
CA ASP A 148 15.55 9.50 7.19
C ASP A 148 15.46 8.89 5.79
N ARG A 149 16.42 8.02 5.49
CA ARG A 149 16.50 7.32 4.20
C ARG A 149 15.28 6.46 3.91
N HIS A 150 14.66 5.85 4.92
CA HIS A 150 13.51 4.97 4.72
C HIS A 150 12.25 5.77 4.40
N LEU A 151 12.05 6.90 5.08
CA LEU A 151 10.96 7.82 4.77
C LEU A 151 11.14 8.45 3.39
N CYS A 152 12.38 8.84 3.03
CA CYS A 152 12.68 9.35 1.70
C CYS A 152 12.41 8.32 0.59
N ASP A 153 12.88 7.07 0.72
CA ASP A 153 12.62 6.00 -0.27
C ASP A 153 11.12 5.69 -0.40
N LEU A 154 10.42 5.56 0.73
CA LEU A 154 8.98 5.32 0.71
C LEU A 154 8.22 6.51 0.11
N GLY A 155 8.56 7.73 0.52
CA GLY A 155 7.99 8.98 0.03
C GLY A 155 8.15 9.13 -1.49
N LEU A 156 9.36 8.90 -2.01
CA LEU A 156 9.64 8.85 -3.46
C LEU A 156 8.73 7.86 -4.18
N ARG A 157 8.59 6.63 -3.66
CA ARG A 157 7.71 5.62 -4.28
C ARG A 157 6.25 6.03 -4.26
N MET A 158 5.81 6.69 -3.20
CA MET A 158 4.43 7.17 -3.07
C MET A 158 4.14 8.33 -4.04
N VAL A 159 5.03 9.32 -4.17
CA VAL A 159 4.85 10.42 -5.15
C VAL A 159 4.99 9.93 -6.58
N PHE A 160 5.87 8.97 -6.83
CA PHE A 160 5.95 8.31 -8.14
C PHE A 160 4.63 7.60 -8.49
N SER A 161 4.04 6.86 -7.54
CA SER A 161 2.74 6.23 -7.75
C SER A 161 1.64 7.27 -7.99
N ALA A 162 1.62 8.37 -7.24
CA ALA A 162 0.66 9.45 -7.40
C ALA A 162 0.78 10.11 -8.79
N LEU A 163 1.99 10.40 -9.25
CA LEU A 163 2.26 10.95 -10.58
C LEU A 163 1.79 10.02 -11.69
N VAL A 164 2.16 8.74 -11.60
CA VAL A 164 1.78 7.73 -12.62
C VAL A 164 0.27 7.55 -12.67
N ASP A 165 -0.41 7.43 -11.53
CA ASP A 165 -1.87 7.31 -11.50
C ASP A 165 -2.55 8.57 -12.06
N ALA A 166 -2.03 9.77 -11.76
CA ALA A 166 -2.54 11.03 -12.28
C ALA A 166 -2.44 11.11 -13.82
N ASP A 167 -1.25 10.85 -14.40
CA ASP A 167 -1.03 10.84 -15.85
C ASP A 167 -1.94 9.81 -16.55
N HIS A 168 -2.06 8.61 -15.98
CA HIS A 168 -2.92 7.56 -16.55
C HIS A 168 -4.41 7.91 -16.51
N LEU A 169 -4.88 8.54 -15.43
CA LEU A 169 -6.27 8.96 -15.29
C LEU A 169 -6.60 10.06 -16.30
N ASP A 170 -5.71 11.04 -16.44
CA ASP A 170 -5.88 12.15 -17.37
C ASP A 170 -5.82 11.70 -18.84
N THR A 171 -4.77 10.98 -19.22
CA THR A 171 -4.66 10.35 -20.54
C THR A 171 -5.87 9.44 -20.83
N GLY A 172 -6.33 8.72 -19.81
CA GLY A 172 -7.49 7.84 -19.87
C GLY A 172 -8.82 8.57 -20.10
N ALA A 173 -9.01 9.73 -19.48
CA ALA A 173 -10.20 10.57 -19.66
C ALA A 173 -10.27 11.13 -21.08
N PHE A 174 -9.15 11.71 -21.55
CA PHE A 174 -9.00 12.23 -22.89
C PHE A 174 -9.29 11.16 -23.96
N ARG A 175 -8.70 9.97 -23.85
CA ARG A 175 -8.93 8.87 -24.82
C ARG A 175 -10.37 8.41 -24.86
N ARG A 176 -11.09 8.45 -23.74
CA ARG A 176 -12.51 8.12 -23.65
C ARG A 176 -13.43 9.27 -24.07
N GLY A 177 -12.89 10.46 -24.30
CA GLY A 177 -13.66 11.67 -24.60
C GLY A 177 -14.46 12.17 -23.40
N TRP A 178 -14.00 11.91 -22.18
CA TRP A 178 -14.55 12.50 -20.97
C TRP A 178 -14.05 13.93 -20.82
N ALA A 179 -14.88 14.79 -20.23
CA ALA A 179 -14.50 16.18 -19.98
C ALA A 179 -13.38 16.30 -18.94
N GLU A 180 -13.33 15.37 -17.99
CA GLU A 180 -12.38 15.38 -16.88
C GLU A 180 -12.06 13.96 -16.39
N PRO A 181 -10.92 13.77 -15.70
CA PRO A 181 -10.57 12.52 -15.05
C PRO A 181 -11.54 12.20 -13.91
N ARG A 182 -12.00 10.95 -13.87
CA ARG A 182 -12.93 10.50 -12.84
C ARG A 182 -12.20 9.86 -11.68
N VAL A 183 -12.22 10.53 -10.54
CA VAL A 183 -11.75 10.02 -9.26
C VAL A 183 -12.97 9.86 -8.37
N ALA A 184 -13.29 8.62 -7.98
CA ALA A 184 -14.40 8.38 -7.06
C ALA A 184 -14.09 8.98 -5.69
N ASP A 185 -15.06 9.66 -5.07
CA ASP A 185 -14.87 10.23 -3.75
C ASP A 185 -14.71 9.14 -2.67
N PRO A 186 -14.00 9.45 -1.57
CA PRO A 186 -13.98 8.58 -0.41
C PRO A 186 -15.38 8.30 0.13
N VAL A 187 -15.66 7.03 0.37
CA VAL A 187 -16.83 6.64 1.18
C VAL A 187 -16.51 6.94 2.64
N ASP A 188 -17.44 7.59 3.32
CA ASP A 188 -17.33 7.86 4.75
C ASP A 188 -17.18 6.53 5.54
N MET A 189 -16.12 6.44 6.34
CA MET A 189 -15.87 5.28 7.19
C MET A 189 -17.00 5.01 8.18
N ALA A 190 -17.73 6.04 8.63
CA ALA A 190 -18.91 5.85 9.48
C ALA A 190 -20.03 5.09 8.75
N VAL A 191 -20.23 5.37 7.45
CA VAL A 191 -21.17 4.63 6.60
C VAL A 191 -20.70 3.19 6.43
N LEU A 192 -19.41 2.97 6.19
CA LEU A 192 -18.85 1.62 6.06
C LEU A 192 -18.97 0.79 7.34
N VAL A 193 -18.65 1.37 8.50
CA VAL A 193 -18.80 0.73 9.81
C VAL A 193 -20.26 0.37 10.06
N SER A 194 -21.18 1.30 9.84
CA SER A 194 -22.62 1.08 10.07
C SER A 194 -23.16 -0.05 9.18
N ARG A 195 -22.80 -0.03 7.90
CA ARG A 195 -23.18 -1.07 6.93
C ARG A 195 -22.61 -2.44 7.31
N PHE A 196 -21.32 -2.47 7.67
CA PHE A 196 -20.62 -3.69 8.09
C PHE A 196 -21.26 -4.31 9.32
N GLU A 197 -21.50 -3.52 10.37
CA GLU A 197 -22.07 -4.02 11.62
C GLU A 197 -23.50 -4.53 11.43
N ARG A 198 -24.34 -3.78 10.70
CA ARG A 198 -25.71 -4.20 10.39
C ARG A 198 -25.72 -5.58 9.71
N ARG A 199 -24.97 -5.74 8.61
CA ARG A 199 -24.93 -7.00 7.86
C ARG A 199 -24.27 -8.13 8.61
N ARG A 200 -23.28 -7.83 9.46
CA ARG A 200 -22.67 -8.83 10.34
C ARG A 200 -23.70 -9.38 11.33
N GLN A 201 -24.55 -8.52 11.92
CA GLN A 201 -25.60 -8.95 12.85
C GLN A 201 -26.69 -9.76 12.14
N GLU A 202 -27.14 -9.34 10.95
CA GLU A 202 -28.09 -10.09 10.12
C GLU A 202 -27.56 -11.50 9.79
N TRP A 203 -26.28 -11.58 9.39
CA TRP A 203 -25.62 -12.86 9.11
C TRP A 203 -25.55 -13.78 10.33
N LEU A 204 -25.26 -13.23 11.52
CA LEU A 204 -25.27 -14.01 12.76
C LEU A 204 -26.68 -14.50 13.12
N ALA A 205 -27.71 -13.66 12.95
CA ALA A 205 -29.09 -14.03 13.21
C ALA A 205 -29.57 -15.16 12.28
N GLN A 206 -29.22 -15.11 10.99
CA GLN A 206 -29.52 -16.18 10.03
C GLN A 206 -28.82 -17.50 10.39
N GLN A 207 -27.58 -17.44 10.89
CA GLN A 207 -26.89 -18.65 11.35
C GLN A 207 -27.50 -19.26 12.61
N ALA A 208 -28.07 -18.44 13.50
CA ALA A 208 -28.77 -18.93 14.68
C ALA A 208 -30.07 -19.66 14.31
N GLN A 209 -30.76 -19.22 13.24
CA GLN A 209 -32.01 -19.83 12.77
C GLN A 209 -31.81 -21.14 12.00
N THR A 210 -30.65 -21.31 11.36
CA THR A 210 -30.37 -22.45 10.47
C THR A 210 -29.65 -23.62 11.15
N LYS A 211 -29.14 -23.44 12.38
CA LYS A 211 -28.44 -24.50 13.12
C LYS A 211 -29.37 -25.19 14.11
N SER A 212 -29.41 -26.53 14.05
CA SER A 212 -30.03 -27.36 15.07
C SER A 212 -29.32 -27.16 16.42
N PRO A 213 -30.05 -27.15 17.56
CA PRO A 213 -29.53 -26.75 18.89
C PRO A 213 -28.38 -27.62 19.44
N SER A 214 -27.99 -28.69 18.75
CA SER A 214 -26.93 -29.62 19.14
C SER A 214 -25.55 -29.34 18.53
N SER A 215 -25.36 -28.25 17.76
CA SER A 215 -24.07 -27.96 17.08
C SER A 215 -23.36 -26.67 17.55
N SER A 216 -22.42 -26.83 18.49
CA SER A 216 -21.26 -25.96 18.79
C SER A 216 -21.48 -24.53 19.34
N SER A 217 -22.11 -24.39 20.51
CA SER A 217 -22.16 -23.12 21.28
C SER A 217 -20.78 -22.50 21.52
N ASP A 218 -19.75 -23.33 21.75
CA ASP A 218 -18.43 -22.88 22.20
C ASP A 218 -17.65 -22.14 21.10
N VAL A 219 -17.76 -22.60 19.84
CA VAL A 219 -17.10 -21.95 18.70
C VAL A 219 -17.74 -20.59 18.38
N ALA A 220 -19.05 -20.46 18.55
CA ALA A 220 -19.76 -19.19 18.38
C ALA A 220 -19.36 -18.19 19.47
N GLY A 221 -19.20 -18.64 20.72
CA GLY A 221 -18.67 -17.83 21.82
C GLY A 221 -17.27 -17.29 21.51
N VAL A 222 -16.34 -18.16 21.12
CA VAL A 222 -14.96 -17.76 20.76
C VAL A 222 -14.93 -16.74 19.63
N ARG A 223 -15.74 -16.92 18.58
CA ARG A 223 -15.83 -15.95 17.47
C ARG A 223 -16.30 -14.57 17.93
N THR A 224 -17.28 -14.56 18.83
CA THR A 224 -17.84 -13.32 19.40
C THR A 224 -16.82 -12.61 20.28
N GLU A 225 -16.09 -13.36 21.12
CA GLU A 225 -15.04 -12.82 21.97
C GLU A 225 -13.88 -12.24 21.15
N VAL A 226 -13.40 -12.97 20.14
CA VAL A 226 -12.33 -12.51 19.23
C VAL A 226 -12.75 -11.23 18.50
N TYR A 227 -14.00 -11.16 18.03
CA TYR A 227 -14.52 -9.95 17.40
C TYR A 227 -14.58 -8.77 18.37
N ARG A 228 -15.13 -8.98 19.57
CA ARG A 228 -15.23 -7.93 20.60
C ARG A 228 -13.86 -7.39 20.99
N ALA A 229 -12.89 -8.28 21.22
CA ALA A 229 -11.52 -7.88 21.55
C ALA A 229 -10.89 -7.04 20.43
N ALA A 230 -11.13 -7.41 19.16
CA ALA A 230 -10.66 -6.65 18.01
C ALA A 230 -11.28 -5.26 17.94
N VAL A 231 -12.61 -5.12 18.10
CA VAL A 231 -13.28 -3.80 18.08
C VAL A 231 -12.87 -2.92 19.27
N VAL A 232 -12.69 -3.49 20.47
CA VAL A 232 -12.18 -2.74 21.62
C VAL A 232 -10.76 -2.23 21.36
N ALA A 233 -9.89 -3.07 20.78
CA ALA A 233 -8.52 -2.68 20.45
C ALA A 233 -8.45 -1.58 19.37
N ALA A 234 -9.49 -1.44 18.53
CA ALA A 234 -9.53 -0.45 17.46
C ALA A 234 -9.50 1.01 17.97
N ALA A 235 -9.91 1.25 19.22
CA ALA A 235 -9.87 2.58 19.84
C ALA A 235 -8.47 3.02 20.30
N ARG A 236 -7.48 2.13 20.30
CA ARG A 236 -6.10 2.44 20.70
C ARG A 236 -5.41 3.28 19.63
N GLU A 237 -4.33 3.96 20.03
CA GLU A 237 -3.48 4.74 19.12
C GLU A 237 -2.97 3.93 17.91
N PRO A 238 -2.79 4.55 16.74
CA PRO A 238 -2.25 3.89 15.56
C PRO A 238 -0.90 3.21 15.82
N GLY A 239 -0.73 2.00 15.30
CA GLY A 239 0.47 1.20 15.53
C GLY A 239 0.35 -0.23 15.01
N VAL A 240 1.22 -1.10 15.50
CA VAL A 240 1.25 -2.51 15.10
C VAL A 240 0.43 -3.36 16.07
N PHE A 241 -0.56 -4.07 15.54
CA PHE A 241 -1.45 -4.95 16.32
C PHE A 241 -1.30 -6.40 15.87
N ARG A 242 -1.39 -7.33 16.82
CA ARG A 242 -1.29 -8.77 16.56
C ARG A 242 -2.57 -9.48 16.98
N LEU A 243 -3.27 -10.07 16.00
CA LEU A 243 -4.44 -10.92 16.23
C LEU A 243 -4.02 -12.40 16.25
N THR A 244 -3.78 -12.94 17.44
CA THR A 244 -3.44 -14.36 17.63
C THR A 244 -4.71 -15.13 17.95
N ALA A 245 -5.19 -15.96 17.01
CA ALA A 245 -6.33 -16.84 17.26
C ALA A 245 -6.26 -18.11 16.38
N PRO A 246 -6.83 -19.26 16.81
CA PRO A 246 -6.85 -20.49 16.03
C PRO A 246 -7.55 -20.35 14.67
N THR A 247 -7.32 -21.28 13.75
CA THR A 247 -8.13 -21.37 12.52
C THR A 247 -9.61 -21.58 12.86
N GLY A 248 -10.52 -20.97 12.09
CA GLY A 248 -11.96 -21.07 12.34
C GLY A 248 -12.52 -20.13 13.42
N SER A 249 -11.69 -19.35 14.11
CA SER A 249 -12.10 -18.39 15.16
C SER A 249 -12.66 -17.06 14.66
N GLY A 250 -12.88 -16.90 13.35
CA GLY A 250 -13.47 -15.67 12.78
C GLY A 250 -12.48 -14.51 12.54
N LYS A 251 -11.17 -14.78 12.44
CA LYS A 251 -10.13 -13.76 12.23
C LYS A 251 -10.41 -12.78 11.09
N THR A 252 -10.95 -13.25 9.96
CA THR A 252 -11.24 -12.39 8.80
C THR A 252 -12.24 -11.28 9.15
N ILE A 253 -13.35 -11.64 9.83
CA ILE A 253 -14.38 -10.66 10.23
C ILE A 253 -13.86 -9.77 11.36
N ALA A 254 -13.13 -10.34 12.32
CA ALA A 254 -12.53 -9.58 13.42
C ALA A 254 -11.50 -8.55 12.92
N ALA A 255 -10.64 -8.93 11.97
CA ALA A 255 -9.67 -8.02 11.36
C ALA A 255 -10.35 -6.91 10.55
N ALA A 256 -11.42 -7.21 9.81
CA ALA A 256 -12.20 -6.19 9.12
C ALA A 256 -12.92 -5.25 10.10
N GLY A 257 -13.52 -5.79 11.16
CA GLY A 257 -14.12 -5.00 12.24
C GLY A 257 -13.10 -4.05 12.87
N PHE A 258 -11.93 -4.57 13.26
CA PHE A 258 -10.83 -3.74 13.76
C PHE A 258 -10.47 -2.63 12.74
N ALA A 259 -10.20 -2.99 11.49
CA ALA A 259 -9.73 -2.04 10.49
C ALA A 259 -10.74 -0.91 10.22
N LEU A 260 -12.03 -1.22 10.10
CA LEU A 260 -13.07 -0.22 9.85
C LEU A 260 -13.30 0.69 11.06
N HIS A 261 -13.37 0.12 12.27
CA HIS A 261 -13.53 0.91 13.49
C HIS A 261 -12.31 1.78 13.78
N HIS A 262 -11.11 1.26 13.56
CA HIS A 262 -9.85 1.99 13.74
C HIS A 262 -9.74 3.12 12.71
N ALA A 263 -10.08 2.84 11.44
CA ALA A 263 -10.09 3.85 10.40
C ALA A 263 -11.08 4.98 10.69
N ARG A 264 -12.29 4.65 11.15
CA ARG A 264 -13.28 5.64 11.59
C ARG A 264 -12.77 6.47 12.78
N GLN A 265 -12.18 5.83 13.78
CA GLN A 265 -11.69 6.50 14.99
C GLN A 265 -10.59 7.51 14.70
N HIS A 266 -9.69 7.18 13.76
CA HIS A 266 -8.49 7.95 13.47
C HIS A 266 -8.54 8.71 12.14
N GLY A 267 -9.73 8.87 11.56
CA GLY A 267 -9.93 9.64 10.32
C GLY A 267 -9.23 9.05 9.08
N GLN A 268 -8.95 7.75 9.06
CA GLN A 268 -8.29 7.10 7.93
C GLN A 268 -9.30 6.81 6.82
N SER A 269 -8.93 7.05 5.56
CA SER A 269 -9.84 6.92 4.42
C SER A 269 -9.84 5.54 3.76
N ARG A 270 -8.94 4.63 4.15
CA ARG A 270 -8.76 3.33 3.50
C ARG A 270 -8.36 2.24 4.48
N ALA A 271 -8.78 1.01 4.18
CA ALA A 271 -8.25 -0.19 4.79
C ALA A 271 -7.75 -1.13 3.68
N VAL A 272 -6.51 -1.62 3.84
CA VAL A 272 -5.85 -2.51 2.88
C VAL A 272 -5.57 -3.84 3.55
N VAL A 273 -6.10 -4.92 2.97
CA VAL A 273 -5.93 -6.27 3.49
C VAL A 273 -4.97 -7.04 2.58
N ALA A 274 -3.73 -7.22 3.05
CA ALA A 274 -2.74 -8.05 2.36
C ALA A 274 -2.88 -9.52 2.78
N VAL A 275 -2.99 -10.42 1.80
CA VAL A 275 -3.13 -11.86 2.03
C VAL A 275 -2.17 -12.67 1.14
N PRO A 276 -1.67 -13.82 1.62
CA PRO A 276 -0.56 -14.53 0.99
C PRO A 276 -0.92 -15.36 -0.24
N PHE A 277 -2.20 -15.60 -0.53
CA PHE A 277 -2.65 -16.42 -1.66
C PHE A 277 -3.85 -15.81 -2.35
N THR A 278 -3.87 -15.87 -3.68
CA THR A 278 -4.95 -15.32 -4.52
C THR A 278 -6.31 -15.97 -4.22
N THR A 279 -6.34 -17.29 -4.00
CA THR A 279 -7.56 -18.02 -3.61
C THR A 279 -8.14 -17.52 -2.29
N ILE A 280 -7.27 -17.25 -1.31
CA ILE A 280 -7.66 -16.65 -0.03
C ILE A 280 -8.07 -15.19 -0.24
N THR A 281 -7.45 -14.47 -1.16
CA THR A 281 -7.87 -13.10 -1.54
C THR A 281 -9.29 -13.09 -2.07
N GLU A 282 -9.63 -13.98 -3.00
CA GLU A 282 -10.97 -14.06 -3.58
C GLU A 282 -12.02 -14.41 -2.54
N GLN A 283 -11.72 -15.38 -1.66
CA GLN A 283 -12.59 -15.77 -0.55
C GLN A 283 -12.82 -14.62 0.43
N ASN A 284 -11.74 -13.99 0.92
CA ASN A 284 -11.85 -12.87 1.84
C ASN A 284 -12.56 -11.69 1.20
N ALA A 285 -12.26 -11.38 -0.06
CA ALA A 285 -12.93 -10.32 -0.78
C ALA A 285 -14.42 -10.58 -0.97
N GLN A 286 -14.84 -11.84 -1.20
CA GLN A 286 -16.26 -12.18 -1.25
C GLN A 286 -16.93 -11.97 0.10
N VAL A 287 -16.30 -12.41 1.20
CA VAL A 287 -16.80 -12.14 2.57
C VAL A 287 -16.98 -10.63 2.77
N TYR A 288 -16.00 -9.83 2.38
CA TYR A 288 -16.09 -8.39 2.56
C TYR A 288 -17.10 -7.73 1.62
N ARG A 289 -17.23 -8.18 0.37
CA ARG A 289 -18.29 -7.72 -0.54
C ARG A 289 -19.67 -7.93 0.08
N ASN A 290 -19.94 -9.12 0.60
CA ASN A 290 -21.21 -9.41 1.26
C ASN A 290 -21.49 -8.42 2.41
N LEU A 291 -20.46 -8.02 3.17
CA LEU A 291 -20.60 -7.13 4.32
C LEU A 291 -20.59 -5.64 3.98
N LEU A 292 -19.99 -5.23 2.86
CA LEU A 292 -19.69 -3.81 2.57
C LEU A 292 -20.22 -3.28 1.24
N GLN A 293 -20.51 -4.13 0.25
CA GLN A 293 -20.99 -3.64 -1.06
C GLN A 293 -22.33 -2.92 -0.91
N PRO A 294 -22.54 -1.80 -1.60
CA PRO A 294 -23.84 -1.17 -1.66
C PRO A 294 -24.87 -2.07 -2.37
N GLU A 295 -26.14 -1.91 -2.04
CA GLU A 295 -27.26 -2.64 -2.66
C GLU A 295 -27.69 -2.02 -4.00
N GLY A 296 -27.38 -0.74 -4.22
CA GLY A 296 -27.68 -0.01 -5.46
C GLY A 296 -26.63 -0.20 -6.55
N VAL A 297 -27.08 -0.22 -7.81
CA VAL A 297 -26.24 -0.42 -9.01
C VAL A 297 -25.36 0.81 -9.32
N ASP A 298 -25.70 1.97 -8.76
CA ASP A 298 -25.08 3.26 -9.06
C ASP A 298 -23.97 3.67 -8.08
N GLU A 299 -23.79 2.95 -6.97
CA GLU A 299 -22.70 3.21 -6.02
C GLU A 299 -21.41 2.46 -6.42
N PRO A 300 -20.23 3.11 -6.35
CA PRO A 300 -18.97 2.47 -6.68
C PRO A 300 -18.66 1.29 -5.75
N PRO A 301 -17.99 0.23 -6.25
CA PRO A 301 -17.74 -0.98 -5.47
C PRO A 301 -16.80 -0.69 -4.29
N VAL A 302 -17.27 -0.97 -3.07
CA VAL A 302 -16.53 -0.75 -1.81
C VAL A 302 -15.46 -1.81 -1.52
N ALA A 303 -15.42 -2.92 -2.24
CA ALA A 303 -14.37 -3.93 -2.09
C ALA A 303 -13.79 -4.30 -3.46
N ALA A 304 -12.55 -3.86 -3.71
CA ALA A 304 -11.79 -4.15 -4.91
C ALA A 304 -10.71 -5.17 -4.61
N VAL A 305 -10.57 -6.18 -5.48
CA VAL A 305 -9.46 -7.13 -5.42
C VAL A 305 -8.38 -6.68 -6.37
N HIS A 306 -7.20 -6.39 -5.83
CA HIS A 306 -6.02 -6.13 -6.63
C HIS A 306 -5.09 -7.36 -6.59
N ARG A 307 -4.77 -7.88 -7.78
CA ARG A 307 -3.81 -8.97 -7.95
C ARG A 307 -2.48 -8.35 -8.38
N SER A 308 -1.57 -8.16 -7.44
CA SER A 308 -0.20 -7.80 -7.79
C SER A 308 0.56 -9.07 -8.19
N ILE A 309 1.05 -9.14 -9.44
CA ILE A 309 2.05 -10.14 -9.83
C ILE A 309 3.41 -9.47 -9.60
N CYS A 310 4.03 -9.71 -8.45
CA CYS A 310 5.46 -9.47 -8.31
C CYS A 310 6.21 -10.58 -9.06
N ARG A 311 6.59 -10.36 -10.32
CA ARG A 311 7.65 -11.16 -10.96
C ARG A 311 8.99 -10.73 -10.39
N GLN A 312 9.40 -11.33 -9.28
CA GLN A 312 10.84 -11.42 -8.99
C GLN A 312 11.40 -12.55 -9.85
N THR A 313 12.13 -12.22 -10.93
CA THR A 313 13.05 -13.16 -11.56
C THR A 313 14.19 -13.43 -10.59
N LEU A 314 13.98 -14.37 -9.67
CA LEU A 314 15.05 -14.99 -8.89
C LEU A 314 15.77 -15.98 -9.81
N SER A 315 16.91 -15.58 -10.36
CA SER A 315 17.88 -16.54 -10.87
C SER A 315 18.38 -17.37 -9.68
N SER A 316 18.14 -18.68 -9.77
CA SER A 316 18.72 -19.76 -8.98
C SER A 316 18.82 -19.55 -7.46
N THR A 317 17.79 -19.93 -6.72
CA THR A 317 17.90 -20.89 -5.61
C THR A 317 16.50 -21.32 -5.18
N ARG A 318 16.31 -22.65 -5.04
CA ARG A 318 15.06 -23.27 -4.60
C ARG A 318 14.69 -22.79 -3.20
N ASN A 319 13.66 -21.94 -3.08
CA ASN A 319 12.60 -22.03 -2.07
C ASN A 319 11.61 -20.84 -2.19
N GLY A 320 10.32 -21.17 -2.28
CA GLY A 320 9.18 -20.33 -1.86
C GLY A 320 8.94 -19.02 -2.59
N SER A 321 8.18 -19.05 -3.68
CA SER A 321 7.51 -17.85 -4.22
C SER A 321 6.44 -17.34 -3.25
N HIS A 322 6.65 -16.17 -2.65
CA HIS A 322 5.64 -15.48 -1.84
C HIS A 322 4.77 -14.59 -2.74
N TRP A 323 3.46 -14.80 -2.67
CA TRP A 323 2.44 -14.06 -3.40
C TRP A 323 1.78 -13.07 -2.43
N ILE A 324 1.51 -11.84 -2.85
CA ILE A 324 0.72 -10.88 -2.06
C ILE A 324 -0.46 -10.42 -2.92
N GLY A 325 -1.65 -10.92 -2.60
CA GLY A 325 -2.91 -10.37 -3.08
C GLY A 325 -3.41 -9.33 -2.08
N ALA A 326 -3.88 -8.17 -2.55
CA ALA A 326 -4.46 -7.15 -1.69
C ALA A 326 -5.96 -7.05 -1.97
N ALA A 327 -6.79 -7.21 -0.95
CA ALA A 327 -8.16 -6.71 -0.99
C ALA A 327 -8.12 -5.27 -0.45
N VAL A 328 -8.39 -4.31 -1.33
CA VAL A 328 -8.42 -2.89 -1.00
C VAL A 328 -9.88 -2.50 -0.89
N PHE A 329 -10.27 -1.90 0.23
CA PHE A 329 -11.52 -1.16 0.30
C PHE A 329 -11.25 0.21 -0.33
N PRO A 330 -11.68 0.47 -1.59
CA PRO A 330 -11.36 1.72 -2.21
C PRO A 330 -12.19 2.81 -1.55
N SER A 331 -11.50 3.84 -1.13
CA SER A 331 -11.82 5.18 -1.60
C SER A 331 -10.91 5.42 -2.81
N SER A 332 -11.50 5.77 -3.96
CA SER A 332 -10.86 6.22 -5.21
C SER A 332 -9.93 5.29 -6.01
N ALA A 333 -10.28 5.20 -7.31
CA ALA A 333 -9.55 4.70 -8.49
C ALA A 333 -8.93 3.29 -8.40
N ARG A 334 -8.98 2.54 -9.51
CA ARG A 334 -8.16 1.34 -9.68
C ARG A 334 -6.72 1.82 -9.90
N PRO A 335 -5.77 1.62 -8.98
CA PRO A 335 -4.37 1.91 -9.27
C PRO A 335 -3.90 0.88 -10.28
N GLY A 336 -3.34 1.34 -11.39
CA GLY A 336 -2.45 0.52 -12.17
C GLY A 336 -1.12 0.48 -11.42
N LEU A 337 -0.89 -0.51 -10.55
CA LEU A 337 0.44 -0.69 -9.97
C LEU A 337 1.45 -0.89 -11.12
N PRO A 338 2.51 -0.08 -11.21
CA PRO A 338 3.52 -0.28 -12.23
C PRO A 338 4.18 -1.65 -12.05
N VAL A 339 4.23 -2.41 -13.15
CA VAL A 339 4.97 -3.67 -13.22
C VAL A 339 6.45 -3.32 -13.21
N PHE A 340 7.14 -3.58 -12.10
CA PHE A 340 8.59 -3.45 -12.01
C PHE A 340 9.27 -4.44 -12.99
N LYS A 341 9.82 -3.92 -14.08
CA LYS A 341 10.74 -4.65 -14.97
C LYS A 341 12.17 -4.21 -14.64
N GLY A 342 12.97 -5.11 -14.07
CA GLY A 342 14.41 -4.90 -13.95
C GLY A 342 15.09 -5.19 -15.29
N SER A 343 15.84 -4.23 -15.82
CA SER A 343 16.79 -4.43 -16.92
C SER A 343 18.21 -4.55 -16.35
N ASN A 344 18.96 -5.52 -16.89
CA ASN A 344 20.33 -5.86 -16.48
C ASN A 344 21.33 -5.22 -17.45
N PRO A 345 22.43 -4.61 -16.96
CA PRO A 345 23.66 -4.59 -17.75
C PRO A 345 24.86 -5.11 -16.94
N ASP A 346 25.55 -6.08 -17.53
CA ASP A 346 26.84 -6.63 -17.10
C ASP A 346 28.03 -5.74 -17.51
N THR A 347 29.16 -5.91 -16.79
CA THR A 347 30.58 -5.58 -17.07
C THR A 347 31.23 -4.28 -16.51
N PRO A 348 32.57 -4.30 -16.22
CA PRO A 348 33.11 -3.90 -14.91
C PRO A 348 33.87 -2.56 -14.83
N ARG A 349 34.08 -2.15 -13.57
CA ARG A 349 34.67 -0.90 -13.02
C ARG A 349 36.15 -0.62 -13.36
N SER A 350 36.46 0.68 -13.44
CA SER A 350 37.58 1.36 -12.74
C SER A 350 37.18 2.85 -12.62
N GLY A 351 37.42 3.66 -11.61
CA GLY A 351 38.00 3.56 -10.27
C GLY A 351 38.17 5.00 -9.76
N ARG A 352 37.31 5.47 -8.82
CA ARG A 352 37.52 6.56 -7.83
C ARG A 352 36.25 6.70 -6.98
N GLU A 353 36.38 6.59 -5.66
CA GLU A 353 35.27 6.63 -4.69
C GLU A 353 34.93 8.05 -4.21
N PRO A 354 33.64 8.37 -4.00
CA PRO A 354 33.22 9.32 -2.98
C PRO A 354 32.63 8.61 -1.74
N ARG A 355 32.78 9.29 -0.60
CA ARG A 355 32.52 8.82 0.76
C ARG A 355 31.02 8.59 1.04
N CYS A 356 30.51 7.36 0.89
CA CYS A 356 29.40 6.79 1.69
C CYS A 356 29.18 5.29 1.37
N GLY A 357 30.20 4.43 1.57
CA GLY A 357 30.20 3.09 0.97
C GLY A 357 30.27 1.86 1.89
N HIS A 358 30.56 1.99 3.19
CA HIS A 358 31.07 0.84 3.96
C HIS A 358 30.09 0.12 4.90
N ALA A 359 28.85 0.58 5.08
CA ALA A 359 27.89 -0.06 6.00
C ALA A 359 26.91 -1.06 5.33
N VAL A 360 26.95 -1.22 4.02
CA VAL A 360 25.90 -1.91 3.23
C VAL A 360 25.97 -3.45 3.32
N ARG A 361 27.12 -4.05 3.65
CA ARG A 361 27.26 -5.52 3.63
C ARG A 361 26.99 -6.20 4.98
N ALA A 362 27.14 -5.49 6.10
CA ALA A 362 27.05 -6.09 7.44
C ALA A 362 25.62 -6.10 8.03
N SER A 363 24.72 -5.26 7.54
CA SER A 363 23.35 -5.15 8.06
C SER A 363 22.37 -6.14 7.43
N PHE A 364 22.59 -6.52 6.17
CA PHE A 364 21.76 -7.52 5.46
C PHE A 364 21.93 -8.93 6.04
N LEU A 365 23.13 -9.27 6.52
CA LEU A 365 23.40 -10.55 7.19
C LEU A 365 22.78 -10.62 8.59
N ARG A 366 22.64 -9.49 9.30
CA ARG A 366 22.03 -9.43 10.64
C ARG A 366 20.50 -9.55 10.61
N ALA A 367 19.83 -8.92 9.65
CA ALA A 367 18.38 -9.06 9.47
C ALA A 367 17.98 -10.47 8.99
N ALA A 368 18.78 -11.09 8.11
CA ALA A 368 18.57 -12.47 7.67
C ALA A 368 18.92 -13.54 8.73
N GLN A 369 19.79 -13.22 9.70
CA GLN A 369 20.04 -14.07 10.88
C GLN A 369 18.90 -13.98 11.89
N GLN A 370 18.37 -12.78 12.19
CA GLN A 370 17.22 -12.61 13.09
C GLN A 370 15.96 -13.31 12.57
N TYR A 371 15.72 -13.30 11.26
CA TYR A 371 14.58 -14.00 10.66
C TYR A 371 14.70 -15.54 10.72
N ARG A 372 15.93 -16.07 10.72
CA ARG A 372 16.19 -17.52 10.86
C ARG A 372 16.11 -18.00 12.30
N GLN A 373 16.44 -17.15 13.27
CA GLN A 373 16.42 -17.46 14.69
C GLN A 373 14.99 -17.54 15.24
N ILE A 374 14.08 -16.67 14.75
CA ILE A 374 12.65 -16.67 15.12
C ILE A 374 11.91 -17.94 14.66
N GLN A 375 12.36 -18.59 13.57
CA GLN A 375 11.74 -19.84 13.08
C GLN A 375 12.17 -21.08 13.89
N TYR A 376 13.32 -21.05 14.58
CA TYR A 376 13.83 -22.21 15.32
C TYR A 376 13.34 -22.27 16.78
N GLU A 377 12.87 -21.15 17.34
CA GLU A 377 12.45 -21.07 18.74
C GLU A 377 10.96 -21.42 18.98
N SER A 378 10.23 -21.81 17.93
CA SER A 378 8.82 -22.25 18.02
C SER A 378 8.60 -23.69 17.57
N SER A 379 9.21 -24.65 18.27
CA SER A 379 8.75 -26.05 18.33
C SER A 379 9.03 -26.65 19.72
N PRO A 380 8.11 -27.44 20.30
CA PRO A 380 8.20 -27.90 21.69
C PRO A 380 9.14 -29.10 21.85
N CYS A 381 9.70 -29.20 23.07
CA CYS A 381 10.63 -30.22 23.59
C CYS A 381 10.30 -31.69 23.23
N ARG A 382 11.33 -32.53 23.03
CA ARG A 382 11.87 -33.40 24.10
C ARG A 382 13.04 -34.32 23.70
N ALA A 383 13.85 -34.58 24.73
CA ALA A 383 14.58 -35.81 25.09
C ALA A 383 15.99 -36.07 24.48
N THR A 384 16.95 -35.85 25.38
CA THR A 384 18.22 -36.57 25.60
C THR A 384 18.36 -37.97 24.99
N GLY A 385 19.48 -38.21 24.31
CA GLY A 385 19.96 -39.55 23.94
C GLY A 385 21.28 -39.45 23.19
N THR A 386 22.37 -39.84 23.84
CA THR A 386 23.76 -39.85 23.40
C THR A 386 24.06 -40.89 22.30
N THR A 387 25.23 -40.70 21.69
CA THR A 387 26.10 -41.63 20.91
C THR A 387 25.80 -41.91 19.42
N ASP A 388 26.68 -41.31 18.60
CA ASP A 388 27.70 -41.96 17.76
C ASP A 388 27.34 -42.77 16.48
N SER A 389 27.93 -42.26 15.39
CA SER A 389 28.51 -42.86 14.20
C SER A 389 27.79 -43.87 13.26
N ARG A 390 28.00 -43.59 11.95
CA ARG A 390 28.14 -44.48 10.78
C ARG A 390 26.91 -44.90 9.93
N ARG A 391 26.98 -44.39 8.68
CA ARG A 391 26.93 -45.09 7.36
C ARG A 391 25.68 -45.91 6.92
N ARG A 392 25.13 -45.42 5.79
CA ARG A 392 24.88 -46.09 4.48
C ARG A 392 23.73 -47.12 4.28
N ARG A 393 23.10 -46.95 3.10
CA ARG A 393 22.27 -47.85 2.24
C ARG A 393 20.79 -47.99 2.67
N ARG A 394 19.82 -47.56 1.84
CA ARG A 394 19.21 -48.19 0.63
C ARG A 394 18.62 -49.57 0.91
N GLY A 395 17.30 -49.69 0.74
CA GLY A 395 16.57 -50.95 0.65
C GLY A 395 15.06 -50.76 0.75
N ASP A 396 14.34 -51.20 -0.27
CA ASP A 396 12.88 -51.21 -0.45
C ASP A 396 12.12 -52.04 0.61
N GLY A 397 10.78 -51.90 0.67
CA GLY A 397 9.95 -52.95 1.26
C GLY A 397 8.55 -52.53 1.74
N GLN A 398 7.54 -53.16 1.15
CA GLN A 398 6.09 -52.98 1.31
C GLN A 398 5.48 -53.32 2.70
N SER A 399 4.28 -52.78 2.91
CA SER A 399 3.07 -53.40 3.51
C SER A 399 3.00 -53.72 5.02
N GLY A 400 1.82 -53.46 5.61
CA GLY A 400 1.41 -54.05 6.89
C GLY A 400 0.35 -53.24 7.64
N GLN A 401 -0.81 -53.84 7.84
CA GLN A 401 -2.03 -53.27 8.43
C GLN A 401 -2.02 -53.20 9.97
N ALA A 402 -2.92 -52.33 10.47
CA ALA A 402 -3.79 -52.45 11.65
C ALA A 402 -3.24 -52.86 13.03
N VAL A 403 -3.73 -52.18 14.08
CA VAL A 403 -4.47 -52.76 15.22
C VAL A 403 -4.69 -51.65 16.28
N GLN A 404 -5.96 -51.39 16.62
CA GLN A 404 -6.35 -50.73 17.87
C GLN A 404 -6.25 -51.72 19.04
N PRO A 405 -6.18 -51.23 20.29
CA PRO A 405 -7.31 -51.58 21.16
C PRO A 405 -7.82 -50.44 22.05
N GLN A 406 -9.05 -50.66 22.46
CA GLN A 406 -9.91 -49.87 23.35
C GLN A 406 -9.47 -49.93 24.82
N GLY A 407 -9.93 -48.91 25.57
CA GLY A 407 -10.49 -49.10 26.91
C GLY A 407 -9.62 -48.67 28.08
N MET A 408 -10.00 -47.59 28.76
CA MET A 408 -10.62 -47.69 30.09
C MET A 408 -11.00 -46.32 30.65
N ARG A 409 -12.09 -46.36 31.41
CA ARG A 409 -12.72 -45.28 32.16
C ARG A 409 -11.81 -44.80 33.30
N THR A 410 -11.92 -43.53 33.69
CA THR A 410 -12.26 -43.09 35.06
C THR A 410 -12.16 -41.55 35.14
N SER A 411 -13.28 -40.90 35.47
CA SER A 411 -13.29 -39.59 36.14
C SER A 411 -12.98 -39.81 37.63
N PRO A 412 -12.43 -38.83 38.36
CA PRO A 412 -13.33 -37.96 39.14
C PRO A 412 -12.88 -36.49 39.34
N GLN A 413 -13.91 -35.65 39.52
CA GLN A 413 -14.06 -34.53 40.47
C GLN A 413 -13.17 -33.27 40.41
N ARG A 414 -13.86 -32.19 40.01
CA ARG A 414 -14.00 -30.86 40.65
C ARG A 414 -13.05 -30.51 41.81
N HIS A 415 -12.32 -29.40 41.66
CA HIS A 415 -12.24 -28.34 42.67
C HIS A 415 -12.20 -26.97 41.98
N GLY A 416 -13.10 -26.08 42.40
CA GLY A 416 -13.11 -24.68 42.00
C GLY A 416 -12.22 -23.85 42.92
N ILE A 417 -11.64 -22.78 42.37
CA ILE A 417 -11.04 -21.69 43.16
C ILE A 417 -11.50 -20.37 42.54
N THR A 418 -12.20 -19.61 43.36
CA THR A 418 -12.67 -18.24 43.23
C THR A 418 -11.51 -17.24 43.26
N ALA A 419 -11.66 -16.14 42.51
CA ALA A 419 -10.79 -14.96 42.49
C ALA A 419 -10.89 -14.13 43.79
N PRO A 420 -9.95 -13.19 44.00
CA PRO A 420 -10.28 -11.94 44.66
C PRO A 420 -9.92 -10.69 43.83
N ILE A 421 -10.84 -9.73 43.86
CA ILE A 421 -10.76 -8.34 43.42
C ILE A 421 -9.96 -7.53 44.46
N PRO A 422 -9.11 -6.56 44.09
CA PRO A 422 -8.63 -5.55 45.03
C PRO A 422 -9.45 -4.25 44.96
N ALA A 423 -9.94 -3.82 46.11
CA ALA A 423 -10.59 -2.53 46.36
C ALA A 423 -9.55 -1.46 46.76
N SER A 424 -9.82 -0.22 46.38
CA SER A 424 -9.08 1.01 46.70
C SER A 424 -9.08 1.37 48.20
N PRO A 425 -8.10 2.14 48.69
CA PRO A 425 -8.20 2.83 49.97
C PRO A 425 -8.28 4.36 49.85
N HIS A 426 -9.20 4.96 50.62
CA HIS A 426 -9.11 6.33 51.16
C HIS A 426 -9.34 6.27 52.67
N PRO A 427 -8.68 7.15 53.44
CA PRO A 427 -9.40 7.96 54.45
C PRO A 427 -8.93 9.44 54.41
N GLY A 428 -9.84 10.43 54.44
CA GLY A 428 -10.30 11.16 55.63
C GLY A 428 -9.52 12.49 55.79
N GLY A 429 -10.06 13.68 56.05
CA GLY A 429 -11.41 14.18 56.29
C GLY A 429 -11.37 15.72 56.55
N SER A 430 -12.54 16.26 56.94
CA SER A 430 -12.80 17.59 57.57
C SER A 430 -12.79 18.86 56.70
N GLY A 431 -13.93 19.58 56.71
CA GLY A 431 -14.08 20.94 56.19
C GLY A 431 -15.53 21.36 55.98
N TYR A 432 -16.22 21.76 57.06
CA TYR A 432 -17.55 22.36 57.08
C TYR A 432 -17.53 23.82 56.56
N LEU A 433 -18.51 24.20 55.74
CA LEU A 433 -19.18 25.52 55.50
C LEU A 433 -19.75 25.43 54.06
N GLY A 434 -21.04 25.56 53.74
CA GLY A 434 -22.09 26.36 54.32
C GLY A 434 -22.45 27.50 53.35
N LEU A 435 -23.56 27.35 52.62
CA LEU A 435 -24.50 28.38 52.08
C LEU A 435 -24.83 28.33 50.57
N ARG A 436 -26.10 27.98 50.34
CA ARG A 436 -27.15 28.61 49.50
C ARG A 436 -27.02 28.70 47.96
N ASP A 437 -28.00 28.05 47.33
CA ASP A 437 -28.90 28.54 46.27
C ASP A 437 -28.64 29.93 45.70
N SER A 438 -28.61 30.04 44.36
CA SER A 438 -29.74 30.54 43.56
C SER A 438 -29.34 30.81 42.10
N THR A 439 -30.10 30.21 41.17
CA THR A 439 -30.66 30.77 39.91
C THR A 439 -29.88 31.81 39.08
N GLY A 440 -29.83 31.54 37.77
CA GLY A 440 -30.24 32.50 36.73
C GLY A 440 -29.14 33.34 36.09
N GLY A 441 -28.96 33.14 34.77
CA GLY A 441 -28.11 33.92 33.88
C GLY A 441 -27.82 33.16 32.60
#